data_AF-A0A1G7E5A0-F1
#
_entry.id   AF-A0A1G7E5A0-F1
#
_cell.length_a   1.000
_cell.length_b   1.000
_cell.length_c   1.000
_cell.angle_alpha   90.00
_cell.angle_beta   90.00
_cell.angle_gamma   90.00
#
_symmetry.space_group_name_H-M   'P 1'
#
loop_
_entity.id
_entity.type
_entity.pdbx_description
1 polymer ?
#
loop_
_entity_poly.entity_id
_entity_poly.type
_entity_poly.pdbx_seq_one_letter_code
_entity_poly.pdbx_strand_id
1 'polypeptide(L)' 'MAYFKQWRLDTAKNEGIPSYMILTNKSIISLAKNKPTTVEELANIFGIGNLKKKKYGEDIIALLNSI' A
#
# COMPACT_ATOMS: atom_id res chain seq x y z
N MET A 1 -3.97 10.67 1.40
CA MET A 1 -5.09 9.73 1.67
C MET A 1 -5.88 9.36 0.42
N ALA A 2 -6.29 10.31 -0.42
CA ALA A 2 -7.03 10.03 -1.66
C ALA A 2 -6.22 9.18 -2.68
N TYR A 3 -4.93 9.46 -2.84
CA TYR A 3 -4.04 8.75 -3.78
C TYR A 3 -3.97 7.23 -3.54
N PHE A 4 -3.83 6.78 -2.29
CA PHE A 4 -3.84 5.35 -1.95
C PHE A 4 -5.18 4.66 -2.24
N LYS A 5 -6.29 5.38 -2.08
CA LYS A 5 -7.61 4.84 -2.40
C LYS A 5 -7.75 4.63 -3.91
N GLN A 6 -7.32 5.60 -4.70
CA GLN A 6 -7.36 5.52 -6.16
C GLN A 6 -6.43 4.41 -6.67
N TRP A 7 -5.15 4.43 -6.29
CA TRP A 7 -4.19 3.41 -6.71
C TRP A 7 -4.65 1.99 -6.37
N ARG A 8 -5.12 1.74 -5.14
CA ARG A 8 -5.59 0.38 -4.81
C ARG A 8 -6.82 -0.03 -5.62
N LEU A 9 -7.68 0.91 -6.04
CA LEU A 9 -8.86 0.59 -6.85
C LEU A 9 -8.42 0.22 -8.26
N ASP A 10 -7.48 0.97 -8.84
CA ASP A 10 -6.94 0.71 -10.16
C ASP A 10 -6.17 -0.62 -10.20
N THR A 11 -5.29 -0.87 -9.23
CA THR A 11 -4.57 -2.14 -9.09
C THR A 11 -5.54 -3.31 -8.91
N ALA A 12 -6.56 -3.16 -8.05
CA ALA A 12 -7.55 -4.19 -7.81
C ALA A 12 -8.38 -4.51 -9.04
N LYS A 13 -8.74 -3.48 -9.83
CA LYS A 13 -9.44 -3.63 -11.10
C LYS A 13 -8.58 -4.39 -12.12
N ASN A 14 -7.29 -4.05 -12.21
CA ASN A 14 -6.35 -4.75 -13.10
C ASN A 14 -6.15 -6.22 -12.72
N GLU A 15 -6.18 -6.53 -11.42
CA GLU A 15 -6.02 -7.89 -10.90
C GLU A 15 -7.33 -8.68 -10.82
N GLY A 16 -8.48 -8.04 -11.04
CA GLY A 16 -9.80 -8.66 -10.90
C GLY A 16 -10.14 -9.08 -9.46
N ILE A 17 -9.52 -8.46 -8.45
CA ILE A 17 -9.73 -8.77 -7.03
C ILE A 17 -10.31 -7.57 -6.28
N PRO A 18 -10.91 -7.75 -5.09
CA PRO A 18 -11.38 -6.63 -4.29
C PRO A 18 -10.26 -5.72 -3.78
N SER A 19 -10.46 -4.41 -3.77
CA SER A 19 -9.41 -3.44 -3.38
C SER A 19 -8.87 -3.59 -1.97
N TYR A 20 -9.68 -4.10 -1.03
CA TYR A 20 -9.21 -4.38 0.33
C TYR A 20 -8.14 -5.49 0.38
N MET A 21 -8.08 -6.37 -0.63
CA MET A 21 -7.03 -7.38 -0.74
C MET A 21 -5.69 -6.76 -1.11
N ILE A 22 -5.68 -5.67 -1.88
CA ILE A 22 -4.47 -4.87 -2.14
C ILE A 22 -4.04 -4.17 -0.85
N LEU A 23 -4.85 -3.22 -0.38
CA LEU A 23 -4.58 -2.44 0.82
C LEU A 23 -5.85 -2.17 1.61
N THR A 24 -5.81 -2.42 2.92
CA THR A 24 -6.93 -2.09 3.81
C THR A 24 -6.89 -0.62 4.23
N ASN A 25 -8.03 -0.05 4.63
CA ASN A 25 -8.06 1.31 5.17
C ASN A 25 -7.15 1.46 6.41
N LYS A 26 -7.07 0.42 7.26
CA LYS A 26 -6.16 0.39 8.41
C LYS A 26 -4.69 0.49 7.98
N SER A 27 -4.30 -0.24 6.93
CA SER A 27 -2.96 -0.16 6.36
C SER A 27 -2.65 1.24 5.81
N ILE A 28 -3.59 1.87 5.09
CA ILE A 28 -3.41 3.25 4.60
C ILE A 28 -3.17 4.23 5.75
N ILE A 29 -3.94 4.12 6.84
CA ILE A 29 -3.77 4.96 8.03
C ILE A 29 -2.41 4.69 8.68
N SER A 30 -2.00 3.42 8.78
CA SER A 30 -0.71 3.04 9.35
C SER A 30 0.46 3.55 8.50
N LEU A 31 0.37 3.49 7.17
CA LEU A 31 1.35 4.09 6.26
C LEU A 31 1.45 5.60 6.44
N ALA A 32 0.31 6.29 6.52
CA ALA A 32 0.29 7.75 6.71
C ALA A 32 0.88 8.18 8.06
N LYS A 33 0.77 7.33 9.10
CA LYS A 33 1.34 7.58 10.43
C LYS A 33 2.83 7.29 10.49
N ASN A 34 3.26 6.14 9.97
CA ASN A 34 4.65 5.71 10.06
C ASN A 34 5.56 6.32 8.98
N LYS A 35 4.98 6.75 7.84
CA LYS A 35 5.69 7.32 6.68
C LYS A 35 6.97 6.55 6.31
N PRO A 36 6.85 5.25 6.02
CA PRO A 36 8.01 4.45 5.62
C PRO A 36 8.62 5.01 4.34
N THR A 37 9.94 5.06 4.30
CA THR A 37 10.73 5.55 3.14
C THR A 37 11.33 4.41 2.34
N THR A 38 11.35 3.21 2.91
CA THR A 38 11.90 2.00 2.29
C THR A 38 10.90 0.85 2.30
N VAL A 39 11.04 -0.05 1.33
CA VAL A 39 10.21 -1.27 1.23
C VAL A 39 10.40 -2.16 2.48
N GLU A 40 11.56 -2.09 3.13
CA GLU A 40 11.84 -2.83 4.36
C GLU A 40 10.97 -2.36 5.53
N GLU A 41 10.80 -1.05 5.69
CA GLU A 41 9.94 -0.47 6.72
C GLU A 41 8.47 -0.82 6.55
N LEU A 42 8.04 -1.18 5.33
CA LEU A 42 6.68 -1.69 5.09
C LEU A 42 6.39 -2.99 5.85
N ALA A 43 7.41 -3.76 6.23
CA ALA A 43 7.23 -4.96 7.05
C ALA A 43 6.67 -4.65 8.45
N ASN A 44 6.88 -3.42 8.95
CA ASN A 44 6.35 -2.96 10.23
C ASN A 44 4.92 -2.42 10.11
N ILE A 45 4.35 -2.37 8.91
CA ILE A 45 3.03 -1.80 8.65
C ILE A 45 1.96 -2.88 8.77
N PHE A 46 0.95 -2.58 9.59
CA PHE A 46 -0.16 -3.49 9.81
C PHE A 46 -0.91 -3.83 8.50
N GLY A 47 -0.98 -5.13 8.18
CA GLY A 47 -1.69 -5.65 7.01
C GLY A 47 -0.87 -5.71 5.71
N ILE A 48 0.42 -5.38 5.76
CA ILE A 48 1.37 -5.60 4.66
C ILE A 48 2.24 -6.81 5.00
N GLY A 49 1.82 -8.00 4.54
CA GLY A 49 2.64 -9.21 4.63
C GLY A 49 3.72 -9.26 3.55
N ASN A 50 4.64 -10.23 3.64
CA ASN A 50 5.75 -10.39 2.69
C ASN A 50 5.34 -10.45 1.22
N LEU A 51 4.24 -11.15 0.91
CA LEU A 51 3.70 -11.21 -0.47
C LEU A 51 3.30 -9.84 -0.99
N LYS A 52 2.58 -9.05 -0.19
CA LYS A 52 2.16 -7.70 -0.57
C LYS A 52 3.33 -6.73 -0.64
N LYS A 53 4.28 -6.85 0.28
CA LYS A 53 5.54 -6.08 0.26
C LYS A 53 6.32 -6.36 -1.01
N LYS A 54 6.45 -7.62 -1.42
CA LYS A 54 7.18 -7.99 -2.64
C LYS A 54 6.44 -7.54 -3.91
N LYS A 55 5.11 -7.60 -3.90
CA LYS A 55 4.29 -7.31 -5.09
C LYS A 55 3.98 -5.83 -5.28
N TYR A 56 3.77 -5.10 -4.18
CA TYR A 56 3.28 -3.72 -4.19
C TYR A 56 4.16 -2.76 -3.40
N GLY A 57 5.24 -3.23 -2.76
CA GLY A 57 6.03 -2.41 -1.86
C GLY A 57 6.69 -1.24 -2.56
N GLU A 58 7.24 -1.47 -3.76
CA GLU A 58 7.85 -0.41 -4.57
C GLU A 58 6.81 0.65 -4.97
N ASP A 59 5.65 0.23 -5.47
CA ASP A 59 4.55 1.15 -5.80
C ASP A 59 4.10 1.98 -4.59
N ILE A 60 3.96 1.35 -3.43
CA ILE A 60 3.54 2.04 -2.19
C ILE A 60 4.56 3.11 -1.78
N ILE A 61 5.86 2.81 -1.86
CA ILE A 61 6.93 3.76 -1.54
C ILE A 61 6.98 4.89 -2.58
N ALA A 62 6.87 4.56 -3.87
CA ALA A 62 6.80 5.55 -4.93
C ALA A 62 5.60 6.50 -4.72
N LEU A 63 4.44 5.94 -4.34
CA LEU A 63 3.26 6.71 -3.99
C LEU A 63 3.46 7.59 -2.77
N LEU A 64 4.19 7.14 -1.73
CA LEU A 64 4.51 7.97 -0.56
C LEU A 64 5.45 9.11 -0.90
N ASN A 65 6.42 8.88 -1.78
CA ASN A 65 7.39 9.88 -2.21
C ASN A 65 6.79 10.91 -3.19
N SER A 66 5.64 10.60 -3.79
CA SER A 66 4.92 11.49 -4.71
C SER A 66 3.93 12.46 -4.02
N ILE A 67 3.91 12.49 -2.67
CA ILE A 67 3.01 13.33 -1.85
C ILE A 67 3.82 14.36 -1.07
#